data_AF-A0A7K2P4F4-F1
#
_entry.id   AF-A0A7K2P4F4-F1
#
_cell.length_a   1.000
_cell.length_b   1.000
_cell.length_c   1.000
_cell.angle_alpha   90.00
_cell.angle_beta   90.00
_cell.angle_gamma   90.00
#
_symmetry.space_group_name_H-M   'P 1'
#
loop_
_entity.id
_entity.type
_entity.pdbx_description
1 polymer ?
#
loop_
_entity_poly.entity_id
_entity_poly.type
_entity_poly.pdbx_seq_one_letter_code
_entity_poly.pdbx_strand_id
1 'polypeptide(L)'
;QVADRYVTPEQRPAALHTLADLCRDLIRRTEDGDHPGLRLIAVRHRIATAAHPDTIAAWLADGTVPGGPELDPELRWRILTRLAVLGATDEAAIAAELANDPSATGQEGAARCRAALPDTEAKARAWEAMFASDDLSNYLFTATAQGFWQPEQAELVRDYVPRYYPEAVALAARRGPAMADAAGRWAFPAHAVDADTLRLGRECLADADPIPALRRKLTDQLDDLARALRVREANTD
;
A
#
# COMPACT_ATOMS: atom_id res chain seq x y z
N GLN A 1 3.59 7.95 -2.81
CA GLN A 1 4.75 8.16 -1.90
C GLN A 1 4.92 9.63 -1.50
N VAL A 2 5.16 10.58 -2.42
CA VAL A 2 5.33 12.01 -2.04
C VAL A 2 4.06 12.55 -1.37
N ALA A 3 2.91 12.41 -2.02
CA ALA A 3 1.61 12.83 -1.49
C ALA A 3 1.18 12.09 -0.21
N ASP A 4 1.77 10.93 0.10
CA ASP A 4 1.39 10.14 1.26
C ASP A 4 2.28 10.42 2.48
N ARG A 5 3.54 10.78 2.25
CA ARG A 5 4.55 10.93 3.32
C ARG A 5 4.95 12.39 3.57
N TYR A 6 5.13 13.18 2.52
CA TYR A 6 5.82 14.48 2.63
C TYR A 6 4.88 15.69 2.67
N VAL A 7 3.67 15.58 2.13
CA VAL A 7 2.65 16.63 2.27
C VAL A 7 1.84 16.39 3.54
N THR A 8 1.24 17.45 4.09
CA THR A 8 0.35 17.33 5.25
C THR A 8 -0.98 16.65 4.87
N PRO A 9 -1.74 16.10 5.83
CA PRO A 9 -3.06 15.50 5.57
C PRO A 9 -4.01 16.46 4.83
N GLU A 10 -3.96 17.75 5.12
CA GLU A 10 -4.81 18.80 4.53
C GLU A 10 -4.44 19.09 3.07
N GLN A 11 -3.15 18.99 2.73
CA GLN A 11 -2.64 19.23 1.38
C GLN A 11 -2.75 17.99 0.47
N ARG A 12 -2.88 16.80 1.06
CA ARG A 12 -2.91 15.52 0.33
C ARG A 12 -4.01 15.46 -0.74
N PRO A 13 -5.27 15.87 -0.50
CA PRO A 13 -6.31 15.84 -1.54
C PRO A 13 -5.93 16.65 -2.78
N ALA A 14 -5.39 17.86 -2.60
CA ALA A 14 -4.97 18.72 -3.71
C ALA A 14 -3.77 18.13 -4.49
N ALA A 15 -2.81 17.52 -3.78
CA ALA A 15 -1.68 16.83 -4.40
C ALA A 15 -2.14 15.62 -5.24
N LEU A 16 -3.06 14.81 -4.71
CA LEU A 16 -3.63 13.67 -5.45
C LEU A 16 -4.45 14.11 -6.66
N HIS A 17 -5.21 15.19 -6.53
CA HIS A 17 -5.97 15.77 -7.63
C HIS A 17 -5.05 16.20 -8.78
N THR A 18 -3.99 16.94 -8.48
CA THR A 18 -2.97 17.34 -9.48
C THR A 18 -2.36 16.13 -10.20
N LEU A 19 -2.01 15.08 -9.45
CA LEU A 19 -1.46 13.85 -10.05
C LEU A 19 -2.49 13.12 -10.92
N ALA A 20 -3.74 13.03 -10.48
CA ALA A 20 -4.81 12.39 -11.22
C ALA A 20 -5.11 13.10 -12.55
N ASP A 21 -5.10 14.44 -12.54
CA ASP A 21 -5.31 15.26 -13.74
C ASP A 21 -4.16 15.14 -14.73
N LEU A 22 -2.91 15.19 -14.25
CA LEU A 22 -1.75 14.96 -15.09
C LEU A 22 -1.81 13.58 -15.75
N CYS A 23 -2.18 12.53 -15.00
CA CYS A 23 -2.29 11.19 -15.56
C CYS A 23 -3.42 11.10 -16.60
N ARG A 24 -4.56 11.74 -16.34
CA ARG A 24 -5.67 11.82 -17.31
C ARG A 24 -5.22 12.47 -18.62
N ASP A 25 -4.50 13.58 -18.54
CA ASP A 25 -3.99 14.28 -19.73
C ASP A 25 -2.97 13.45 -20.50
N LEU A 26 -2.08 12.74 -19.80
CA LEU A 26 -1.11 11.85 -20.43
C LEU A 26 -1.78 10.66 -21.11
N ILE A 27 -2.81 10.07 -20.50
CA ILE A 27 -3.60 9.00 -21.13
C ILE A 27 -4.25 9.54 -22.41
N ARG A 28 -4.95 10.67 -22.35
CA ARG A 28 -5.62 11.25 -23.53
C ARG A 28 -4.65 11.57 -24.66
N ARG A 29 -3.47 12.10 -24.34
CA ARG A 29 -2.44 12.46 -25.33
C ARG A 29 -1.75 11.27 -25.99
N THR A 30 -1.96 10.06 -25.49
CA THR A 30 -1.32 8.82 -25.97
C THR A 30 -2.35 7.80 -26.44
N GLU A 31 -3.59 8.24 -26.73
CA GLU A 31 -4.69 7.37 -27.20
C GLU A 31 -4.50 6.85 -28.64
N ASP A 32 -3.69 7.53 -29.44
CA ASP A 32 -3.29 7.11 -30.79
C ASP A 32 -2.26 5.98 -30.79
N GLY A 33 -1.80 5.55 -29.61
CA GLY A 33 -0.78 4.53 -29.43
C GLY A 33 0.65 5.06 -29.36
N ASP A 34 0.85 6.39 -29.46
CA ASP A 34 2.17 6.99 -29.28
C ASP A 34 2.64 6.87 -27.82
N HIS A 35 3.94 6.61 -27.65
CA HIS A 35 4.57 6.45 -26.34
C HIS A 35 3.87 5.47 -25.38
N PRO A 36 3.71 4.18 -25.75
CA PRO A 36 2.94 3.20 -24.96
C PRO A 36 3.47 3.00 -23.53
N GLY A 37 4.78 3.14 -23.32
CA GLY A 37 5.37 3.09 -21.97
C GLY A 37 4.94 4.26 -21.08
N LEU A 38 4.85 5.47 -21.63
CA LEU A 38 4.37 6.66 -20.91
C LEU A 38 2.89 6.50 -20.55
N ARG A 39 2.08 6.01 -21.51
CA ARG A 39 0.67 5.69 -21.28
C ARG A 39 0.49 4.71 -20.12
N LEU A 40 1.24 3.60 -20.13
CA LEU A 40 1.13 2.59 -19.07
C LEU A 40 1.51 3.16 -17.69
N ILE A 41 2.54 4.01 -17.62
CA ILE A 41 2.90 4.71 -16.37
C ILE A 41 1.74 5.60 -15.90
N ALA A 42 1.12 6.36 -16.82
CA ALA A 42 0.00 7.24 -16.51
C ALA A 42 -1.23 6.45 -16.04
N VAL A 43 -1.57 5.32 -16.68
CA VAL A 43 -2.66 4.42 -16.24
C VAL A 43 -2.41 3.91 -14.82
N ARG A 44 -1.22 3.38 -14.55
CA ARG A 44 -0.86 2.84 -13.23
C ARG A 44 -0.98 3.90 -12.13
N HIS A 45 -0.51 5.11 -12.41
CA HIS A 45 -0.62 6.22 -11.45
C HIS A 45 -2.06 6.73 -11.33
N ARG A 46 -2.83 6.80 -12.43
CA ARG A 46 -4.24 7.18 -12.38
C ARG A 46 -5.06 6.25 -11.50
N ILE A 47 -4.76 4.95 -11.54
CA ILE A 47 -5.33 3.95 -10.63
C ILE A 47 -4.88 4.25 -9.21
N ALA A 48 -3.57 4.35 -8.96
CA ALA A 48 -3.04 4.54 -7.61
C ALA A 48 -3.55 5.82 -6.92
N THR A 49 -3.81 6.89 -7.66
CA THR A 49 -4.24 8.19 -7.12
C THR A 49 -5.75 8.44 -7.20
N ALA A 50 -6.55 7.47 -7.66
CA ALA A 50 -7.99 7.65 -7.79
C ALA A 50 -8.63 7.94 -6.42
N ALA A 51 -9.20 9.13 -6.24
CA ALA A 51 -9.93 9.50 -5.02
C ALA A 51 -11.39 9.01 -5.01
N HIS A 52 -11.94 8.78 -6.20
CA HIS A 52 -13.30 8.28 -6.41
C HIS A 52 -13.26 7.02 -7.27
N PRO A 53 -14.16 6.06 -7.03
CA PRO A 53 -14.11 4.75 -7.68
C PRO A 53 -14.58 4.79 -9.14
N ASP A 54 -15.46 5.71 -9.52
CA ASP A 54 -16.25 5.65 -10.76
C ASP A 54 -15.42 5.38 -12.02
N THR A 55 -14.33 6.13 -12.22
CA THR A 55 -13.49 5.99 -13.41
C THR A 55 -12.83 4.61 -13.50
N ILE A 56 -12.22 4.15 -12.40
CA ILE A 56 -11.47 2.89 -12.41
C ILE A 56 -12.42 1.68 -12.33
N ALA A 57 -13.58 1.83 -11.69
CA ALA A 57 -14.65 0.84 -11.73
C ALA A 57 -15.17 0.65 -13.16
N ALA A 58 -15.38 1.74 -13.90
CA ALA A 58 -15.75 1.67 -15.31
C ALA A 58 -14.67 0.94 -16.14
N TRP A 59 -13.38 1.24 -15.95
CA TRP A 59 -12.31 0.53 -16.66
C TRP A 59 -12.29 -0.97 -16.38
N LEU A 60 -12.54 -1.38 -15.14
CA LEU A 60 -12.62 -2.80 -14.78
C LEU A 60 -13.82 -3.49 -15.43
N ALA A 61 -14.98 -2.81 -15.44
CA ALA A 61 -16.22 -3.32 -16.02
C ALA A 61 -16.12 -3.43 -17.56
N ASP A 62 -15.54 -2.43 -18.21
CA ASP A 62 -15.34 -2.40 -19.66
C ASP A 62 -14.18 -3.32 -20.11
N GLY A 63 -13.32 -3.75 -19.18
CA GLY A 63 -12.16 -4.59 -19.46
C GLY A 63 -11.03 -3.85 -20.16
N THR A 64 -11.09 -2.52 -20.27
CA THR A 64 -10.09 -1.69 -20.95
C THR A 64 -10.02 -0.28 -20.37
N VAL A 65 -8.89 0.39 -20.58
CA VAL A 65 -8.77 1.85 -20.43
C VAL A 65 -9.17 2.49 -21.76
N PRO A 66 -9.96 3.59 -21.80
CA PRO A 66 -10.36 4.25 -23.04
C PRO A 66 -9.19 4.48 -24.00
N GLY A 67 -9.27 3.94 -25.23
CA GLY A 67 -8.20 4.03 -26.23
C GLY A 67 -6.97 3.16 -25.93
N GLY A 68 -7.08 2.17 -25.03
CA GLY A 68 -6.02 1.23 -24.68
C GLY A 68 -6.36 -0.23 -25.06
N PRO A 69 -5.38 -1.13 -24.95
CA PRO A 69 -5.62 -2.57 -25.07
C PRO A 69 -6.45 -3.08 -23.89
N GLU A 70 -6.91 -4.33 -23.98
CA GLU A 70 -7.51 -5.04 -22.86
C GLU A 70 -6.62 -4.98 -21.61
N LEU A 71 -7.24 -4.90 -20.43
CA LEU A 71 -6.53 -4.91 -19.16
C LEU A 71 -5.84 -6.25 -18.96
N ASP A 72 -4.52 -6.21 -18.78
CA ASP A 72 -3.77 -7.37 -18.31
C ASP A 72 -4.14 -7.70 -16.84
N PRO A 73 -3.85 -8.92 -16.36
CA PRO A 73 -4.17 -9.32 -14.98
C PRO A 73 -3.56 -8.38 -13.93
N GLU A 74 -2.39 -7.81 -14.19
CA GLU A 74 -1.72 -6.90 -13.27
C GLU A 74 -2.56 -5.63 -13.06
N LEU A 75 -3.03 -5.00 -14.14
CA LEU A 75 -3.87 -3.80 -14.06
C LEU A 75 -5.23 -4.10 -13.43
N ARG A 76 -5.84 -5.27 -13.71
CA ARG A 76 -7.09 -5.69 -13.08
C ARG A 76 -6.95 -5.78 -11.55
N TRP A 77 -5.89 -6.44 -11.07
CA TRP A 77 -5.60 -6.50 -9.63
C TRP A 77 -5.26 -5.15 -9.01
N ARG A 78 -4.58 -4.25 -9.73
CA ARG A 78 -4.33 -2.88 -9.25
C ARG A 78 -5.61 -2.09 -9.10
N ILE A 79 -6.53 -2.19 -10.07
CA ILE A 79 -7.84 -1.53 -9.99
C ILE A 79 -8.63 -2.09 -8.81
N LEU A 80 -8.74 -3.41 -8.68
CA LEU A 80 -9.45 -4.04 -7.56
C LEU A 80 -8.83 -3.67 -6.21
N THR A 81 -7.50 -3.61 -6.11
CA THR A 81 -6.83 -3.17 -4.87
C THR A 81 -7.27 -1.75 -4.55
N ARG A 82 -7.23 -0.81 -5.52
CA ARG A 82 -7.64 0.57 -5.25
C ARG A 82 -9.13 0.67 -4.91
N LEU A 83 -10.00 -0.08 -5.59
CA LEU A 83 -11.42 -0.14 -5.24
C LEU A 83 -11.62 -0.67 -3.81
N ALA A 84 -10.85 -1.66 -3.37
CA ALA A 84 -10.85 -2.12 -1.98
C ALA A 84 -10.41 -1.03 -1.01
N VAL A 85 -9.33 -0.28 -1.31
CA VAL A 85 -8.92 0.87 -0.49
C VAL A 85 -10.05 1.88 -0.31
N LEU A 86 -10.79 2.15 -1.40
CA LEU A 86 -11.90 3.11 -1.44
C LEU A 86 -13.23 2.56 -0.92
N GLY A 87 -13.30 1.30 -0.50
CA GLY A 87 -14.55 0.65 -0.06
C GLY A 87 -15.58 0.43 -1.18
N ALA A 88 -15.11 0.36 -2.43
CA ALA A 88 -15.93 0.23 -3.64
C ALA A 88 -15.84 -1.16 -4.29
N THR A 89 -15.46 -2.18 -3.52
CA THR A 89 -15.48 -3.60 -3.89
C THR A 89 -15.59 -4.44 -2.62
N ASP A 90 -15.80 -5.75 -2.78
CA ASP A 90 -16.00 -6.70 -1.67
C ASP A 90 -15.27 -8.03 -1.90
N GLU A 91 -15.40 -8.94 -0.94
CA GLU A 91 -14.82 -10.28 -1.03
C GLU A 91 -15.36 -11.07 -2.24
N ALA A 92 -16.63 -10.87 -2.63
CA ALA A 92 -17.21 -11.61 -3.75
C ALA A 92 -16.55 -11.22 -5.07
N ALA A 93 -16.31 -9.93 -5.31
CA ALA A 93 -15.59 -9.44 -6.47
C ALA A 93 -14.12 -9.90 -6.47
N ILE A 94 -13.46 -9.89 -5.31
CA ILE A 94 -12.07 -10.39 -5.17
C ILE A 94 -12.00 -11.89 -5.48
N ALA A 95 -12.93 -12.69 -4.96
CA ALA A 95 -12.99 -14.13 -5.20
C ALA A 95 -13.32 -14.45 -6.67
N ALA A 96 -14.20 -13.67 -7.30
CA ALA A 96 -14.50 -13.82 -8.73
C ALA A 96 -13.28 -13.55 -9.61
N GLU A 97 -12.51 -12.49 -9.31
CA GLU A 97 -11.28 -12.23 -10.05
C GLU A 97 -10.22 -13.30 -9.80
N LEU A 98 -10.10 -13.80 -8.56
CA LEU A 98 -9.19 -14.91 -8.24
C LEU A 98 -9.54 -16.21 -8.97
N ALA A 99 -10.83 -16.45 -9.21
CA ALA A 99 -11.26 -17.59 -10.02
C ALA A 99 -10.87 -17.42 -11.50
N ASN A 100 -10.87 -16.17 -12.01
CA ASN A 100 -10.42 -15.85 -13.36
C ASN A 100 -8.88 -15.89 -13.49
N ASP A 101 -8.15 -15.52 -12.44
CA ASP A 101 -6.69 -15.57 -12.36
C ASP A 101 -6.23 -16.42 -11.16
N PRO A 102 -6.21 -17.76 -11.29
CA PRO A 102 -5.79 -18.65 -10.20
C PRO A 102 -4.26 -18.72 -10.04
N SER A 103 -3.49 -17.88 -10.72
CA SER A 103 -2.03 -17.89 -10.69
C SER A 103 -1.47 -17.44 -9.34
N ALA A 104 -0.17 -17.64 -9.13
CA ALA A 104 0.51 -17.11 -7.93
C ALA A 104 0.37 -15.58 -7.81
N THR A 105 0.48 -14.86 -8.93
CA THR A 105 0.26 -13.41 -8.98
C THR A 105 -1.19 -13.06 -8.61
N GLY A 106 -2.15 -13.87 -9.03
CA GLY A 106 -3.55 -13.73 -8.65
C GLY A 106 -3.80 -13.93 -7.16
N GLN A 107 -3.16 -14.93 -6.55
CA GLN A 107 -3.21 -15.14 -5.09
C GLN A 107 -2.62 -13.95 -4.32
N GLU A 108 -1.49 -13.39 -4.79
CA GLU A 108 -0.93 -12.15 -4.23
C GLU A 108 -1.88 -10.96 -4.41
N GLY A 109 -2.49 -10.81 -5.59
CA GLY A 109 -3.49 -9.80 -5.88
C GLY A 109 -4.67 -9.86 -4.91
N ALA A 110 -5.23 -11.06 -4.71
CA ALA A 110 -6.33 -11.29 -3.79
C ALA A 110 -5.94 -11.02 -2.33
N ALA A 111 -4.78 -11.49 -1.88
CA ALA A 111 -4.28 -11.20 -0.53
C ALA A 111 -4.13 -9.69 -0.29
N ARG A 112 -3.59 -8.95 -1.27
CA ARG A 112 -3.48 -7.48 -1.20
C ARG A 112 -4.86 -6.81 -1.15
N CYS A 113 -5.81 -7.22 -1.99
CA CYS A 113 -7.15 -6.65 -2.00
C CYS A 113 -7.88 -6.88 -0.67
N ARG A 114 -7.83 -8.11 -0.13
CA ARG A 114 -8.45 -8.45 1.15
C ARG A 114 -7.89 -7.62 2.29
N ALA A 115 -6.57 -7.45 2.35
CA ALA A 115 -5.93 -6.61 3.37
C ALA A 115 -6.24 -5.11 3.19
N ALA A 116 -6.64 -4.69 1.98
CA ALA A 116 -6.97 -3.31 1.66
C ALA A 116 -8.43 -2.92 1.94
N LEU A 117 -9.32 -3.89 2.18
CA LEU A 117 -10.72 -3.60 2.54
C LEU A 117 -10.79 -2.69 3.79
N PRO A 118 -11.69 -1.69 3.83
CA PRO A 118 -11.70 -0.63 4.84
C PRO A 118 -12.56 -1.00 6.07
N ASP A 119 -12.59 -2.27 6.45
CA ASP A 119 -13.35 -2.75 7.61
C ASP A 119 -12.42 -3.34 8.68
N THR A 120 -12.85 -3.24 9.94
CA THR A 120 -12.06 -3.65 11.11
C THR A 120 -11.73 -5.15 11.08
N GLU A 121 -12.62 -5.98 10.57
CA GLU A 121 -12.43 -7.44 10.51
C GLU A 121 -11.36 -7.81 9.48
N ALA A 122 -11.38 -7.20 8.30
CA ALA A 122 -10.35 -7.38 7.28
C ALA A 122 -8.96 -6.96 7.81
N LYS A 123 -8.87 -5.84 8.53
CA LYS A 123 -7.61 -5.41 9.17
C LYS A 123 -7.17 -6.40 10.24
N ALA A 124 -8.06 -6.84 11.12
CA ALA A 124 -7.71 -7.81 12.15
C ALA A 124 -7.19 -9.11 11.54
N ARG A 125 -7.89 -9.67 10.55
CA ARG A 125 -7.48 -10.90 9.84
C ARG A 125 -6.14 -10.75 9.14
N ALA A 126 -5.94 -9.64 8.42
CA ALA A 126 -4.68 -9.38 7.72
C ALA A 126 -3.50 -9.24 8.70
N TRP A 127 -3.72 -8.58 9.83
CA TRP A 127 -2.70 -8.44 10.86
C TRP A 127 -2.35 -9.78 11.52
N GLU A 128 -3.37 -10.56 11.90
CA GLU A 128 -3.19 -11.90 12.48
C GLU A 128 -2.40 -12.81 11.53
N ALA A 129 -2.76 -12.83 10.24
CA ALA A 129 -2.05 -13.60 9.23
C ALA A 129 -0.58 -13.17 9.04
N MET A 130 -0.26 -11.89 9.25
CA MET A 130 1.12 -11.39 9.13
C MET A 130 1.98 -11.65 10.36
N PHE A 131 1.43 -11.48 11.57
CA PHE A 131 2.24 -11.39 12.78
C PHE A 131 2.00 -12.51 13.80
N ALA A 132 0.81 -13.12 13.78
CA ALA A 132 0.41 -14.16 14.74
C ALA A 132 0.54 -15.59 14.17
N SER A 133 0.57 -15.76 12.85
CA SER A 133 0.82 -17.05 12.20
C SER A 133 2.09 -17.04 11.33
N ASP A 134 2.57 -18.24 11.01
CA ASP A 134 3.72 -18.45 10.13
C ASP A 134 3.31 -19.08 8.77
N ASP A 135 2.01 -19.07 8.44
CA ASP A 135 1.46 -19.79 7.29
C ASP A 135 1.68 -19.08 5.95
N LEU A 136 1.81 -17.74 5.98
CA LEU A 136 2.05 -16.98 4.76
C LEU A 136 3.45 -17.27 4.20
N SER A 137 3.50 -17.45 2.88
CA SER A 137 4.76 -17.33 2.14
C SER A 137 5.27 -15.88 2.20
N ASN A 138 6.56 -15.66 1.95
CA ASN A 138 7.12 -14.30 1.92
C ASN A 138 6.42 -13.39 0.88
N TYR A 139 5.94 -13.98 -0.22
CA TYR A 139 5.18 -13.28 -1.25
C TYR A 139 3.79 -12.86 -0.74
N LEU A 140 3.05 -13.78 -0.12
CA LEU A 140 1.73 -13.48 0.45
C LEU A 140 1.81 -12.52 1.63
N PHE A 141 2.85 -12.63 2.48
CA PHE A 141 3.12 -11.65 3.54
C PHE A 141 3.32 -10.25 2.92
N THR A 142 4.18 -10.15 1.90
CA THR A 142 4.47 -8.88 1.22
C THR A 142 3.21 -8.28 0.60
N ALA A 143 2.41 -9.09 -0.09
CA ALA A 143 1.17 -8.65 -0.70
C ALA A 143 0.14 -8.17 0.35
N THR A 144 0.00 -8.92 1.45
CA THR A 144 -0.87 -8.56 2.57
C THR A 144 -0.43 -7.24 3.20
N ALA A 145 0.87 -7.07 3.47
CA ALA A 145 1.44 -5.85 4.03
C ALA A 145 1.23 -4.62 3.13
N GLN A 146 1.36 -4.78 1.80
CA GLN A 146 1.09 -3.74 0.82
C GLN A 146 -0.39 -3.31 0.78
N GLY A 147 -1.31 -4.22 1.11
CA GLY A 147 -2.75 -3.92 1.21
C GLY A 147 -3.12 -3.28 2.55
N PHE A 148 -2.42 -3.65 3.63
CA PHE A 148 -2.78 -3.27 4.99
C PHE A 148 -2.68 -1.76 5.26
N TRP A 149 -1.51 -1.15 4.99
CA TRP A 149 -1.24 0.25 5.31
C TRP A 149 -1.71 1.20 4.21
N GLN A 150 -2.94 1.70 4.33
CA GLN A 150 -3.51 2.68 3.40
C GLN A 150 -3.64 4.06 4.07
N PRO A 151 -3.06 5.13 3.52
CA PRO A 151 -3.17 6.47 4.09
C PRO A 151 -4.62 6.96 4.22
N GLU A 152 -5.51 6.59 3.29
CA GLU A 152 -6.95 6.88 3.36
C GLU A 152 -7.64 6.22 4.56
N GLN A 153 -7.02 5.19 5.14
CA GLN A 153 -7.55 4.40 6.24
C GLN A 153 -6.72 4.62 7.52
N ALA A 154 -5.97 5.73 7.62
CA ALA A 154 -5.07 6.01 8.73
C ALA A 154 -5.73 5.89 10.12
N GLU A 155 -6.98 6.37 10.25
CA GLU A 155 -7.77 6.23 11.48
C GLU A 155 -8.01 4.75 11.85
N LEU A 156 -8.37 3.92 10.87
CA LEU A 156 -8.69 2.51 11.05
C LEU A 156 -7.46 1.68 11.46
N VAL A 157 -6.27 2.08 11.00
CA VAL A 157 -5.02 1.37 11.27
C VAL A 157 -4.16 1.99 12.37
N ARG A 158 -4.60 3.10 12.98
CA ARG A 158 -3.84 3.84 14.00
C ARG A 158 -3.36 2.93 15.14
N ASP A 159 -4.25 2.11 15.68
CA ASP A 159 -3.96 1.26 16.85
C ASP A 159 -2.94 0.14 16.55
N TYR A 160 -2.65 -0.10 15.27
CA TYR A 160 -1.64 -1.08 14.85
C TYR A 160 -0.22 -0.49 14.79
N VAL A 161 -0.08 0.85 14.76
CA VAL A 161 1.24 1.51 14.74
C VAL A 161 2.10 1.14 15.96
N PRO A 162 1.63 1.27 17.22
CA PRO A 162 2.43 0.87 18.37
C PRO A 162 2.64 -0.66 18.44
N ARG A 163 1.73 -1.44 17.87
CA ARG A 163 1.83 -2.92 17.83
C ARG A 163 2.90 -3.41 16.86
N TYR A 164 3.13 -2.67 15.77
CA TYR A 164 4.08 -3.05 14.72
C TYR A 164 5.46 -3.39 15.27
N TYR A 165 6.03 -2.55 16.14
CA TYR A 165 7.41 -2.70 16.59
C TYR A 165 7.66 -4.01 17.35
N PRO A 166 6.99 -4.31 18.48
CA PRO A 166 7.22 -5.55 19.20
C PRO A 166 6.85 -6.79 18.36
N GLU A 167 5.78 -6.71 17.56
CA GLU A 167 5.33 -7.85 16.74
C GLU A 167 6.28 -8.12 15.56
N ALA A 168 6.87 -7.08 14.93
CA ALA A 168 7.88 -7.23 13.89
C ALA A 168 9.19 -7.81 14.43
N VAL A 169 9.61 -7.41 15.64
CA VAL A 169 10.78 -8.00 16.33
C VAL A 169 10.55 -9.49 16.56
N ALA A 170 9.39 -9.84 17.14
CA ALA A 170 9.04 -11.24 17.39
C ALA A 170 8.97 -12.06 16.10
N LEU A 171 8.31 -11.54 15.06
CA LEU A 171 8.23 -12.18 13.75
C LEU A 171 9.62 -12.41 13.14
N ALA A 172 10.48 -11.39 13.14
CA ALA A 172 11.83 -11.48 12.59
C ALA A 172 12.69 -12.51 13.34
N ALA A 173 12.57 -12.59 14.66
CA ALA A 173 13.27 -13.59 15.46
C ALA A 173 12.81 -15.03 15.12
N ARG A 174 11.49 -15.25 14.95
CA ARG A 174 10.94 -16.56 14.61
C ARG A 174 11.23 -16.99 13.17
N ARG A 175 11.13 -16.06 12.22
CA ARG A 175 11.11 -16.35 10.77
C ARG A 175 12.38 -15.97 10.02
N GLY A 176 13.34 -15.36 10.70
CA GLY A 176 14.69 -15.10 10.20
C GLY A 176 14.82 -13.91 9.24
N PRO A 177 16.03 -13.73 8.66
CA PRO A 177 16.42 -12.51 7.97
C PRO A 177 15.58 -12.12 6.74
N ALA A 178 15.10 -13.10 5.98
CA ALA A 178 14.28 -12.84 4.80
C ALA A 178 12.92 -12.23 5.17
N MET A 179 12.27 -12.77 6.21
CA MET A 179 11.03 -12.21 6.74
C MET A 179 11.26 -10.86 7.42
N ALA A 180 12.39 -10.71 8.12
CA ALA A 180 12.78 -9.42 8.69
C ALA A 180 12.93 -8.31 7.64
N ASP A 181 13.52 -8.61 6.48
CA ASP A 181 13.61 -7.66 5.36
C ASP A 181 12.22 -7.28 4.84
N ALA A 182 11.34 -8.28 4.66
CA ALA A 182 9.97 -8.05 4.20
C ALA A 182 9.13 -7.23 5.20
N ALA A 183 9.17 -7.58 6.49
CA ALA A 183 8.44 -6.88 7.55
C ALA A 183 8.94 -5.43 7.73
N GLY A 184 10.25 -5.22 7.69
CA GLY A 184 10.84 -3.88 7.75
C GLY A 184 10.56 -3.03 6.50
N ARG A 185 10.46 -3.65 5.32
CA ARG A 185 10.25 -2.93 4.06
C ARG A 185 8.78 -2.63 3.77
N TRP A 186 7.91 -3.62 3.94
CA TRP A 186 6.54 -3.58 3.45
C TRP A 186 5.49 -3.41 4.55
N ALA A 187 5.78 -3.90 5.76
CA ALA A 187 4.86 -3.80 6.89
C ALA A 187 5.18 -2.61 7.83
N PHE A 188 6.19 -1.79 7.54
CA PHE A 188 6.46 -0.57 8.31
C PHE A 188 5.37 0.50 8.07
N PRO A 189 4.83 1.14 9.13
CA PRO A 189 3.72 2.11 9.03
C PRO A 189 4.15 3.47 8.47
N ALA A 190 4.71 3.50 7.27
CA ALA A 190 5.38 4.68 6.73
C ALA A 190 4.48 5.90 6.46
N HIS A 191 3.16 5.74 6.51
CA HIS A 191 2.18 6.81 6.38
C HIS A 191 1.97 7.58 7.69
N ALA A 192 2.26 6.95 8.84
CA ALA A 192 2.17 7.54 10.17
C ALA A 192 3.39 8.42 10.45
N VAL A 193 3.44 9.56 9.76
CA VAL A 193 4.52 10.54 9.91
C VAL A 193 4.16 11.51 11.03
N ASP A 194 4.54 11.12 12.24
CA ASP A 194 4.38 11.91 13.46
C ASP A 194 5.52 11.61 14.47
N ALA A 195 5.62 12.45 15.50
CA ALA A 195 6.68 12.34 16.51
C ALA A 195 6.57 11.06 17.36
N ASP A 196 5.37 10.53 17.57
CA ASP A 196 5.13 9.37 18.42
C ASP A 196 5.60 8.08 17.73
N THR A 197 5.27 7.91 16.46
CA THR A 197 5.75 6.82 15.60
C THR A 197 7.27 6.81 15.54
N LEU A 198 7.90 7.99 15.39
CA LEU A 198 9.36 8.10 15.40
C LEU A 198 9.97 7.72 16.75
N ARG A 199 9.35 8.14 17.86
CA ARG A 199 9.76 7.80 19.22
C ARG A 199 9.70 6.28 19.45
N LEU A 200 8.58 5.64 19.14
CA LEU A 200 8.38 4.19 19.28
C LEU A 200 9.43 3.39 18.51
N GLY A 201 9.75 3.79 17.28
CA GLY A 201 10.78 3.11 16.50
C GLY A 201 12.20 3.26 17.05
N ARG A 202 12.53 4.42 17.63
CA ARG A 202 13.82 4.64 18.30
C ARG A 202 13.94 3.80 19.57
N GLU A 203 12.88 3.74 20.37
CA GLU A 203 12.80 2.86 21.56
C GLU A 203 12.97 1.40 21.15
N CYS A 204 12.30 0.95 20.09
CA CYS A 204 12.47 -0.40 19.56
C CYS A 204 13.93 -0.71 19.17
N LEU A 205 14.63 0.23 18.53
CA LEU A 205 16.04 0.06 18.18
C LEU A 205 16.97 0.03 19.41
N ALA A 206 16.64 0.76 20.46
CA ALA A 206 17.42 0.82 21.69
C ALA A 206 17.23 -0.44 22.56
N ASP A 207 15.98 -0.86 22.76
CA ASP A 207 15.62 -1.73 23.88
C ASP A 207 15.19 -3.14 23.46
N ALA A 208 14.68 -3.33 22.23
CA ALA A 208 14.05 -4.60 21.81
C ALA A 208 15.01 -5.59 21.13
N ASP A 209 16.29 -5.23 21.01
CA ASP A 209 17.35 -5.97 20.32
C ASP A 209 16.93 -6.70 19.02
N PRO A 210 16.41 -5.98 18.00
CA PRO A 210 16.04 -6.59 16.73
C PRO A 210 17.24 -7.26 16.06
N ILE A 211 17.01 -8.41 15.42
CA ILE A 211 18.04 -9.10 14.63
C ILE A 211 18.63 -8.15 13.56
N PRO A 212 19.90 -8.33 13.14
CA PRO A 212 20.59 -7.35 12.30
C PRO A 212 19.85 -6.94 11.02
N ALA A 213 19.14 -7.89 10.38
CA ALA A 213 18.36 -7.62 9.17
C ALA A 213 17.19 -6.64 9.43
N LEU A 214 16.44 -6.84 10.52
CA LEU A 214 15.35 -5.95 10.90
C LEU A 214 15.90 -4.61 11.38
N ARG A 215 16.94 -4.63 12.21
CA ARG A 215 17.60 -3.42 12.74
C ARG A 215 17.97 -2.46 11.60
N ARG A 216 18.65 -2.96 10.57
CA ARG A 216 19.03 -2.19 9.38
C ARG A 216 17.81 -1.55 8.71
N LYS A 217 16.73 -2.32 8.50
CA LYS A 217 15.51 -1.79 7.88
C LYS A 217 14.81 -0.74 8.71
N LEU A 218 14.72 -0.94 10.02
CA LEU A 218 14.12 0.05 10.91
C LEU A 218 14.95 1.34 10.95
N THR A 219 16.28 1.26 10.95
CA THR A 219 17.14 2.44 10.82
C THR A 219 16.83 3.22 9.54
N ASP A 220 16.85 2.56 8.37
CA ASP A 220 16.57 3.21 7.08
C ASP A 220 15.17 3.88 7.07
N GLN A 221 14.15 3.17 7.56
CA GLN A 221 12.77 3.68 7.58
C GLN A 221 12.58 4.85 8.55
N LEU A 222 13.24 4.83 9.72
CA LEU A 222 13.14 5.90 10.71
C LEU A 222 13.88 7.16 10.25
N ASP A 223 14.98 7.02 9.52
CA ASP A 223 15.67 8.15 8.90
C ASP A 223 14.78 8.82 7.83
N ASP A 224 14.12 8.03 6.99
CA ASP A 224 13.15 8.54 6.02
C ASP A 224 11.92 9.16 6.71
N LEU A 225 11.42 8.57 7.80
CA LEU A 225 10.30 9.11 8.58
C LEU A 225 10.66 10.46 9.22
N ALA A 226 11.86 10.57 9.81
CA ALA A 226 12.36 11.81 10.40
C ALA A 226 12.57 12.91 9.34
N ARG A 227 12.94 12.54 8.11
CA ARG A 227 12.98 13.49 6.99
C ARG A 227 11.57 13.96 6.62
N ALA A 228 10.62 13.05 6.48
CA ALA A 228 9.24 13.38 6.14
C ALA A 228 8.58 14.27 7.20
N LEU A 229 8.82 14.00 8.49
CA LEU A 229 8.30 14.81 9.59
C LEU A 229 8.80 16.26 9.53
N ARG A 230 10.12 16.47 9.36
CA ARG A 230 10.70 17.81 9.20
C ARG A 230 10.12 18.58 8.02
N VAL A 231 9.83 17.90 6.91
CA VAL A 231 9.20 18.53 5.73
C VAL A 231 7.76 18.93 6.02
N ARG A 232 6.99 18.11 6.75
CA ARG A 232 5.62 18.45 7.15
C ARG A 232 5.59 19.66 8.09
N GLU A 233 6.46 19.67 9.09
CA GLU A 233 6.58 20.78 10.04
C GLU A 233 6.91 22.10 9.33
N ALA A 234 7.87 22.09 8.41
CA ALA A 234 8.24 23.27 7.63
C ALA A 234 7.17 23.77 6.63
N ASN A 235 6.19 22.93 6.28
CA ASN A 235 5.07 23.28 5.38
C ASN A 235 3.79 23.67 6.13
N THR A 236 3.83 23.66 7.47
CA THR A 236 2.71 24.07 8.33
C THR A 236 2.84 25.54 8.76
N ASP A 237 4.04 26.11 8.64
CA ASP A 237 4.38 27.53 8.84
C ASP A 237 4.15 28.37 7.56
#